data_AF-A0A662SCU5-F1
#
_entry.id   AF-A0A662SCU5-F1
#
_cell.length_a   1.000
_cell.length_b   1.000
_cell.length_c   1.000
_cell.angle_alpha   90.00
_cell.angle_beta   90.00
_cell.angle_gamma   90.00
#
_symmetry.space_group_name_H-M   'P 1'
#
loop_
_entity.id
_entity.type
_entity.pdbx_description
1 polymer ?
#
loop_
_entity_poly.entity_id
_entity_poly.type
_entity_poly.pdbx_seq_one_letter_code
_entity_poly.pdbx_strand_id
1 'polypeptide(L)'
;MGKIFLIENPKRVKVNGKDTIVVVHSKYPAPIVEGGTTVSFSKFKDYYREYLKTASRLVLVGLTQMITPSNRTDYLWETIYNNTSNLEKIVVDMLPFRVDPWRIWFMFGAVGEKYLDYTYSYIAETHYKTYIEEQRSINPFSLETIIKQGRNLIISDYKKYFKSVIVAEVPMSKEVHEDYKQKKEECFDKGTSISSIIKCLSNYVQNKYPKRKIPSKASIFNNRNIRIVKTDLKVDDFLVSELLDRINLTNNILEAFYVGRIQEI
;
A
#
# COMPACT_ATOMS: atom_id res chain seq x y z
N MET A 1 -8.38 -5.62 22.10
CA MET A 1 -7.56 -4.53 21.52
C MET A 1 -7.26 -4.93 20.10
N GLY A 2 -7.39 -4.01 19.13
CA GLY A 2 -7.24 -4.34 17.71
C GLY A 2 -5.84 -4.83 17.35
N LYS A 3 -5.72 -5.58 16.24
CA LYS A 3 -4.44 -6.10 15.74
C LYS A 3 -4.37 -6.05 14.22
N ILE A 4 -3.18 -5.76 13.70
CA ILE A 4 -2.86 -5.78 12.27
C ILE A 4 -1.84 -6.89 12.04
N PHE A 5 -2.23 -7.91 11.29
CA PHE A 5 -1.38 -9.02 10.90
C PHE A 5 -0.97 -8.90 9.44
N LEU A 6 0.32 -8.75 9.19
CA LEU A 6 0.94 -8.81 7.88
C LEU A 6 1.41 -10.25 7.64
N ILE A 7 0.59 -11.04 6.94
CA ILE A 7 0.75 -12.48 6.73
C ILE A 7 1.12 -12.78 5.27
N GLU A 8 2.19 -13.52 5.03
CA GLU A 8 2.66 -13.87 3.69
C GLU A 8 1.65 -14.75 2.94
N ASN A 9 0.98 -15.65 3.66
CA ASN A 9 -0.04 -16.56 3.12
C ASN A 9 -1.21 -16.73 4.10
N PRO A 10 -2.26 -15.89 3.99
CA PRO A 10 -3.42 -15.96 4.87
C PRO A 10 -4.11 -17.33 4.97
N LYS A 11 -4.02 -18.22 3.96
CA LYS A 11 -4.59 -19.59 4.03
C LYS A 11 -4.04 -20.44 5.16
N ARG A 12 -2.87 -20.09 5.69
CA ARG A 12 -2.17 -20.88 6.72
C ARG A 12 -2.58 -20.47 8.14
N VAL A 13 -3.32 -19.38 8.27
CA VAL A 13 -3.74 -18.85 9.56
C VAL A 13 -5.12 -19.40 9.89
N LYS A 14 -5.26 -19.86 11.12
CA LYS A 14 -6.54 -20.20 11.72
C LYS A 14 -7.12 -18.97 12.40
N VAL A 15 -8.39 -18.70 12.14
CA VAL A 15 -9.19 -17.69 12.83
C VAL A 15 -10.17 -18.45 13.70
N ASN A 16 -10.00 -18.33 15.00
CA ASN A 16 -10.85 -18.99 15.98
C ASN A 16 -11.81 -17.98 16.63
N GLY A 17 -13.04 -18.40 16.90
CA GLY A 17 -13.98 -17.62 17.71
C GLY A 17 -15.42 -17.75 17.26
N LYS A 18 -16.30 -18.04 18.21
CA LYS A 18 -17.75 -17.97 18.01
C LYS A 18 -18.15 -16.53 17.68
N ASP A 19 -19.13 -16.36 16.80
CA ASP A 19 -19.66 -15.05 16.40
C ASP A 19 -18.60 -14.14 15.73
N THR A 20 -17.60 -14.76 15.09
CA THR A 20 -16.59 -14.06 14.30
C THR A 20 -17.05 -13.92 12.84
N ILE A 21 -17.01 -12.71 12.31
CA ILE A 21 -17.22 -12.45 10.88
C ILE A 21 -15.88 -12.20 10.20
N VAL A 22 -15.54 -13.03 9.22
CA VAL A 22 -14.31 -12.93 8.42
C VAL A 22 -14.68 -12.42 7.02
N VAL A 23 -14.34 -11.18 6.72
CA VAL A 23 -14.60 -10.53 5.43
C VAL A 23 -13.36 -10.66 4.55
N VAL A 24 -13.50 -11.23 3.36
CA VAL A 24 -12.36 -11.52 2.48
C VAL A 24 -12.51 -10.80 1.13
N HIS A 25 -11.48 -10.04 0.75
CA HIS A 25 -11.39 -9.48 -0.59
C HIS A 25 -11.06 -10.58 -1.62
N SER A 26 -11.66 -10.55 -2.81
CA SER A 26 -11.56 -11.63 -3.82
C SER A 26 -10.13 -11.94 -4.31
N LYS A 27 -9.22 -10.97 -4.23
CA LYS A 27 -7.79 -11.12 -4.56
C LYS A 27 -6.96 -11.74 -3.43
N TYR A 28 -7.55 -11.95 -2.26
CA TYR A 28 -6.89 -12.50 -1.10
C TYR A 28 -7.36 -13.92 -0.87
N PRO A 29 -6.45 -14.81 -0.47
CA PRO A 29 -6.88 -16.10 -0.02
C PRO A 29 -7.60 -15.99 1.33
N ALA A 30 -8.69 -16.74 1.50
CA ALA A 30 -9.36 -16.84 2.79
C ALA A 30 -8.52 -17.65 3.81
N PRO A 31 -8.48 -17.23 5.08
CA PRO A 31 -7.93 -18.04 6.16
C PRO A 31 -8.84 -19.22 6.50
N ILE A 32 -8.35 -20.12 7.35
CA ILE A 32 -9.16 -21.21 7.91
C ILE A 32 -9.99 -20.63 9.05
N VAL A 33 -11.31 -20.84 9.06
CA VAL A 33 -12.21 -20.25 10.06
C VAL A 33 -12.91 -21.37 10.84
N GLU A 34 -12.73 -21.39 12.16
CA GLU A 34 -13.35 -22.36 13.06
C GLU A 34 -14.32 -21.61 14.00
N GLY A 35 -15.63 -21.90 13.91
CA GLY A 35 -16.67 -21.29 14.74
C GLY A 35 -17.19 -19.92 14.27
N GLY A 36 -16.70 -19.40 13.14
CA GLY A 36 -17.11 -18.12 12.54
C GLY A 36 -17.75 -18.24 11.16
N THR A 37 -18.14 -17.09 10.59
CA THR A 37 -18.69 -16.97 9.23
C THR A 37 -17.70 -16.27 8.31
N THR A 38 -17.36 -16.91 7.19
CA THR A 38 -16.59 -16.26 6.11
C THR A 38 -17.54 -15.65 5.08
N VAL A 39 -17.30 -14.39 4.70
CA VAL A 39 -18.09 -13.64 3.73
C VAL A 39 -17.18 -12.92 2.73
N SER A 40 -17.58 -12.86 1.47
CA SER A 40 -16.86 -12.05 0.48
C SER A 40 -17.09 -10.55 0.74
N PHE A 41 -16.09 -9.72 0.47
CA PHE A 41 -16.23 -8.26 0.67
C PHE A 41 -17.42 -7.67 -0.10
N SER A 42 -17.68 -8.13 -1.32
CA SER A 42 -18.84 -7.67 -2.11
C SER A 42 -20.16 -7.93 -1.37
N LYS A 43 -20.36 -9.16 -0.87
CA LYS A 43 -21.57 -9.52 -0.12
C LYS A 43 -21.65 -8.78 1.21
N PHE A 44 -20.51 -8.61 1.89
CA PHE A 44 -20.46 -7.86 3.14
C PHE A 44 -20.85 -6.40 2.93
N LYS A 45 -20.38 -5.76 1.84
CA LYS A 45 -20.73 -4.36 1.52
C LYS A 45 -22.24 -4.14 1.44
N ASP A 46 -22.97 -5.09 0.88
CA ASP A 46 -24.43 -4.98 0.71
C ASP A 46 -25.20 -5.23 2.02
N TYR A 47 -24.64 -6.04 2.94
CA TYR A 47 -25.35 -6.54 4.13
C TYR A 47 -24.60 -6.33 5.45
N TYR A 48 -23.63 -5.40 5.52
CA TYR A 48 -22.73 -5.28 6.66
C TYR A 48 -23.47 -5.07 7.98
N ARG A 49 -24.58 -4.34 7.99
CA ARG A 49 -25.39 -4.12 9.21
C ARG A 49 -25.91 -5.42 9.80
N GLU A 50 -26.36 -6.36 8.97
CA GLU A 50 -26.87 -7.65 9.44
C GLU A 50 -25.74 -8.51 10.01
N TYR A 51 -24.58 -8.51 9.35
CA TYR A 51 -23.41 -9.21 9.85
C TYR A 51 -22.89 -8.65 11.17
N LEU A 52 -22.89 -7.33 11.33
CA LEU A 52 -22.33 -6.67 12.52
C LEU A 52 -23.25 -6.72 13.75
N LYS A 53 -24.57 -6.96 13.59
CA LYS A 53 -25.52 -7.05 14.72
C LYS A 53 -25.18 -8.14 15.74
N THR A 54 -24.64 -9.25 15.26
CA THR A 54 -24.38 -10.45 16.08
C THR A 54 -22.89 -10.73 16.25
N ALA A 55 -22.02 -9.99 15.56
CA ALA A 55 -20.60 -10.20 15.62
C ALA A 55 -20.04 -9.81 17.00
N SER A 56 -19.15 -10.62 17.54
CA SER A 56 -18.25 -10.24 18.64
C SER A 56 -16.89 -9.79 18.11
N ARG A 57 -16.50 -10.32 16.95
CA ARG A 57 -15.21 -10.10 16.29
C ARG A 57 -15.37 -9.92 14.79
N LEU A 58 -14.64 -8.95 14.22
CA LEU A 58 -14.56 -8.67 12.79
C LEU A 58 -13.12 -8.83 12.31
N VAL A 59 -12.90 -9.71 11.33
CA VAL A 59 -11.61 -9.92 10.69
C VAL A 59 -11.68 -9.46 9.24
N LEU A 60 -10.86 -8.49 8.85
CA LEU A 60 -10.82 -7.93 7.50
C LEU A 60 -9.58 -8.43 6.76
N VAL A 61 -9.77 -9.28 5.75
CA VAL A 61 -8.69 -9.94 4.99
C VAL A 61 -8.49 -9.27 3.63
N GLY A 62 -7.39 -8.54 3.49
CA GLY A 62 -7.05 -7.78 2.28
C GLY A 62 -7.63 -6.38 2.25
N LEU A 63 -7.60 -5.67 3.39
CA LEU A 63 -8.12 -4.32 3.54
C LEU A 63 -7.51 -3.34 2.53
N THR A 64 -6.23 -3.49 2.20
CA THR A 64 -5.54 -2.67 1.18
C THR A 64 -6.13 -2.80 -0.23
N GLN A 65 -6.94 -3.83 -0.48
CA GLN A 65 -7.73 -3.97 -1.70
C GLN A 65 -9.19 -3.58 -1.55
N MET A 66 -9.77 -3.74 -0.36
CA MET A 66 -11.18 -3.40 -0.13
C MET A 66 -11.43 -1.90 -0.29
N ILE A 67 -10.52 -1.07 0.21
CA ILE A 67 -10.67 0.38 0.15
C ILE A 67 -10.03 0.91 -1.13
N THR A 68 -10.77 1.69 -1.89
CA THR A 68 -10.36 2.34 -3.14
C THR A 68 -10.67 3.83 -3.07
N PRO A 69 -10.08 4.66 -3.95
CA PRO A 69 -10.47 6.07 -4.04
C PRO A 69 -11.97 6.28 -4.24
N SER A 70 -12.64 5.36 -4.95
CA SER A 70 -14.07 5.43 -5.24
C SER A 70 -14.99 5.04 -4.09
N ASN A 71 -14.51 4.33 -3.07
CA ASN A 71 -15.35 3.82 -1.99
C ASN A 71 -14.88 4.19 -0.58
N ARG A 72 -13.77 4.93 -0.44
CA ARG A 72 -13.19 5.27 0.88
C ARG A 72 -14.09 6.14 1.76
N THR A 73 -15.12 6.75 1.18
CA THR A 73 -16.15 7.56 1.85
C THR A 73 -17.46 6.81 2.03
N ASP A 74 -17.53 5.53 1.65
CA ASP A 74 -18.73 4.72 1.87
C ASP A 74 -19.04 4.66 3.37
N TYR A 75 -20.32 4.77 3.72
CA TYR A 75 -20.81 4.71 5.11
C TYR A 75 -20.40 3.42 5.84
N LEU A 76 -20.10 2.36 5.09
CA LEU A 76 -19.49 1.13 5.61
C LEU A 76 -18.24 1.42 6.45
N TRP A 77 -17.33 2.25 5.94
CA TRP A 77 -16.06 2.52 6.60
C TRP A 77 -16.24 3.37 7.84
N GLU A 78 -17.13 4.37 7.77
CA GLU A 78 -17.55 5.14 8.94
C GLU A 78 -18.10 4.23 10.04
N THR A 79 -18.91 3.24 9.66
CA THR A 79 -19.44 2.25 10.61
C THR A 79 -18.33 1.42 11.26
N ILE A 80 -17.36 0.95 10.46
CA ILE A 80 -16.23 0.13 10.96
C ILE A 80 -15.30 0.96 11.85
N TYR A 81 -15.04 2.22 11.50
CA TYR A 81 -14.11 3.07 12.26
C TYR A 81 -14.73 3.54 13.56
N ASN A 82 -15.98 4.04 13.50
CA ASN A 82 -16.55 4.85 14.58
C ASN A 82 -17.75 4.18 15.28
N ASN A 83 -18.53 3.34 14.59
CA ASN A 83 -19.81 2.83 15.12
C ASN A 83 -19.77 1.36 15.58
N THR A 84 -18.58 0.79 15.73
CA THR A 84 -18.35 -0.61 16.14
C THR A 84 -17.23 -0.73 17.16
N SER A 85 -17.21 0.16 18.15
CA SER A 85 -16.19 0.20 19.20
C SER A 85 -16.23 -1.02 20.14
N ASN A 86 -17.38 -1.70 20.23
CA ASN A 86 -17.57 -2.92 21.00
C ASN A 86 -17.05 -4.19 20.29
N LEU A 87 -16.67 -4.11 19.01
CA LEU A 87 -16.16 -5.26 18.26
C LEU A 87 -14.65 -5.37 18.41
N GLU A 88 -14.17 -6.60 18.62
CA GLU A 88 -12.76 -6.88 18.39
C GLU A 88 -12.47 -6.85 16.88
N LYS A 89 -11.61 -5.93 16.45
CA LYS A 89 -11.32 -5.69 15.03
C LYS A 89 -9.88 -6.11 14.70
N ILE A 90 -9.76 -7.01 13.74
CA ILE A 90 -8.48 -7.54 13.27
C ILE A 90 -8.35 -7.29 11.77
N VAL A 91 -7.18 -6.83 11.33
CA VAL A 91 -6.83 -6.75 9.92
C VAL A 91 -5.81 -7.82 9.59
N VAL A 92 -6.04 -8.56 8.51
CA VAL A 92 -5.08 -9.50 7.93
C VAL A 92 -4.77 -9.03 6.52
N ASP A 93 -3.51 -8.71 6.24
CA ASP A 93 -3.09 -8.27 4.91
C ASP A 93 -1.73 -8.88 4.54
N MET A 94 -1.35 -8.81 3.27
CA MET A 94 -0.05 -9.24 2.75
C MET A 94 0.88 -8.05 2.50
N LEU A 95 0.43 -6.83 2.79
CA LEU A 95 1.16 -5.59 2.55
C LEU A 95 0.70 -4.53 3.55
N PRO A 96 1.59 -3.69 4.10
CA PRO A 96 1.19 -2.57 4.96
C PRO A 96 0.40 -1.50 4.20
N PHE A 97 0.64 -1.35 2.89
CA PHE A 97 -0.07 -0.44 2.01
C PHE A 97 0.09 -0.87 0.54
N ARG A 98 -0.67 -0.25 -0.36
CA ARG A 98 -0.46 -0.34 -1.82
C ARG A 98 -0.40 1.05 -2.44
N VAL A 99 0.46 1.21 -3.43
CA VAL A 99 0.72 2.48 -4.15
C VAL A 99 1.42 3.53 -3.29
N ASP A 100 0.76 4.04 -2.24
CA ASP A 100 1.27 5.12 -1.42
C ASP A 100 1.24 4.79 0.09
N PRO A 101 2.28 5.17 0.85
CA PRO A 101 2.41 4.90 2.28
C PRO A 101 1.25 5.39 3.14
N TRP A 102 0.64 6.53 2.81
CA TRP A 102 -0.45 7.11 3.61
C TRP A 102 -1.63 6.17 3.81
N ARG A 103 -1.80 5.20 2.90
CA ARG A 103 -2.90 4.24 2.94
C ARG A 103 -2.80 3.25 4.11
N ILE A 104 -1.66 3.16 4.80
CA ILE A 104 -1.55 2.40 6.04
C ILE A 104 -2.54 2.91 7.10
N TRP A 105 -2.93 4.20 7.05
CA TRP A 105 -3.93 4.81 7.93
C TRP A 105 -5.24 3.99 8.00
N PHE A 106 -5.67 3.40 6.88
CA PHE A 106 -6.90 2.60 6.85
C PHE A 106 -6.83 1.38 7.77
N MET A 107 -5.65 0.77 7.92
CA MET A 107 -5.50 -0.37 8.83
C MET A 107 -5.67 0.06 10.29
N PHE A 108 -5.09 1.20 10.67
CA PHE A 108 -5.23 1.77 12.01
C PHE A 108 -6.69 2.12 12.31
N GLY A 109 -7.35 2.86 11.42
CA GLY A 109 -8.76 3.20 11.58
C GLY A 109 -9.65 1.96 11.68
N ALA A 110 -9.40 0.94 10.85
CA ALA A 110 -10.17 -0.30 10.86
C ALA A 110 -10.08 -1.05 12.20
N VAL A 111 -8.92 -1.02 12.86
CA VAL A 111 -8.74 -1.68 14.17
C VAL A 111 -9.08 -0.79 15.37
N GLY A 112 -9.59 0.43 15.10
CA GLY A 112 -9.98 1.39 16.14
C GLY A 112 -8.83 2.18 16.75
N GLU A 113 -7.65 2.16 16.12
CA GLU A 113 -6.47 2.87 16.59
C GLU A 113 -6.24 4.17 15.82
N LYS A 114 -5.69 5.17 16.50
CA LYS A 114 -5.31 6.42 15.86
C LYS A 114 -3.94 6.26 15.19
N TYR A 115 -3.79 6.86 14.01
CA TYR A 115 -2.48 7.07 13.38
C TYR A 115 -2.20 8.57 13.36
N LEU A 116 -1.30 9.00 14.24
CA LEU A 116 -1.13 10.43 14.55
C LEU A 116 -2.49 11.06 14.92
N ASP A 117 -2.69 12.33 14.62
CA ASP A 117 -3.94 13.06 14.87
C ASP A 117 -4.88 13.07 13.66
N TYR A 118 -4.75 12.10 12.75
CA TYR A 118 -5.58 12.05 11.54
C TYR A 118 -6.95 11.47 11.81
N THR A 119 -7.96 12.33 11.78
CA THR A 119 -9.37 11.98 11.98
C THR A 119 -10.03 11.36 10.76
N TYR A 120 -9.51 11.58 9.54
CA TYR A 120 -9.99 10.95 8.31
C TYR A 120 -8.91 10.88 7.22
N SER A 121 -9.12 9.98 6.25
CA SER A 121 -8.12 9.64 5.22
C SER A 121 -7.63 10.79 4.34
N TYR A 122 -8.45 11.83 4.09
CA TYR A 122 -8.04 12.97 3.27
C TYR A 122 -6.95 13.81 3.95
N ILE A 123 -6.95 13.95 5.29
CA ILE A 123 -5.86 14.68 6.00
C ILE A 123 -4.55 13.92 5.82
N ALA A 124 -4.59 12.60 6.02
CA ALA A 124 -3.45 11.70 5.81
C ALA A 124 -2.89 11.82 4.39
N GLU A 125 -3.75 11.77 3.38
CA GLU A 125 -3.37 11.91 1.96
C GLU A 125 -2.76 13.29 1.68
N THR A 126 -3.42 14.38 2.12
CA THR A 126 -2.95 15.75 1.88
C THR A 126 -1.60 16.00 2.52
N HIS A 127 -1.41 15.62 3.78
CA HIS A 127 -0.12 15.80 4.47
C HIS A 127 1.01 14.98 3.85
N TYR A 128 0.71 13.79 3.31
CA TYR A 128 1.69 13.03 2.55
C TYR A 128 2.03 13.72 1.22
N LYS A 129 1.03 14.22 0.48
CA LYS A 129 1.25 14.93 -0.79
C LYS A 129 2.07 16.21 -0.60
N THR A 130 1.76 17.01 0.42
CA THR A 130 2.52 18.24 0.71
C THR A 130 3.95 17.94 1.15
N TYR A 131 4.22 16.79 1.78
CA TYR A 131 5.59 16.32 1.99
C TYR A 131 6.30 15.96 0.68
N ILE A 132 5.65 15.23 -0.24
CA ILE A 132 6.22 14.90 -1.55
C ILE A 132 6.47 16.16 -2.40
N GLU A 133 5.65 17.19 -2.24
CA GLU A 133 5.81 18.50 -2.86
C GLU A 133 6.80 19.41 -2.13
N GLU A 134 7.51 18.89 -1.12
CA GLU A 134 8.53 19.59 -0.32
C GLU A 134 8.01 20.81 0.47
N GLN A 135 6.68 20.99 0.54
CA GLN A 135 6.03 22.02 1.35
C GLN A 135 5.96 21.65 2.83
N ARG A 136 6.24 20.39 3.16
CA ARG A 136 6.36 19.88 4.52
C ARG A 136 7.71 19.20 4.68
N SER A 137 8.46 19.55 5.72
CA SER A 137 9.79 19.00 5.99
C SER A 137 9.78 17.56 6.53
N ILE A 138 8.71 17.18 7.21
CA ILE A 138 8.61 15.88 7.89
C ILE A 138 7.66 14.96 7.13
N ASN A 139 8.16 13.76 6.79
CA ASN A 139 7.35 12.68 6.23
C ASN A 139 6.46 12.04 7.32
N PRO A 140 5.12 12.22 7.27
CA PRO A 140 4.23 11.63 8.28
C PRO A 140 4.09 10.09 8.18
N PHE A 141 4.61 9.50 7.09
CA PHE A 141 4.62 8.06 6.84
C PHE A 141 6.05 7.55 6.64
N SER A 142 7.02 8.16 7.35
CA SER A 142 8.38 7.62 7.45
C SER A 142 8.37 6.26 8.16
N LEU A 143 9.39 5.45 7.91
CA LEU A 143 9.58 4.17 8.59
C LEU A 143 9.54 4.32 10.11
N GLU A 144 10.25 5.30 10.65
CA GLU A 144 10.28 5.59 12.08
C GLU A 144 8.89 5.91 12.64
N THR A 145 8.11 6.76 11.94
CA THR A 145 6.75 7.10 12.35
C THR A 145 5.85 5.87 12.36
N ILE A 146 5.93 5.04 11.31
CA ILE A 146 5.16 3.81 11.19
C ILE A 146 5.53 2.82 12.32
N ILE A 147 6.83 2.65 12.62
CA ILE A 147 7.29 1.81 13.73
C ILE A 147 6.73 2.32 15.07
N LYS A 148 6.81 3.63 15.31
CA LYS A 148 6.30 4.24 16.54
C LYS A 148 4.80 4.03 16.71
N GLN A 149 4.02 4.29 15.66
CA GLN A 149 2.55 4.14 15.70
C GLN A 149 2.14 2.66 15.74
N GLY A 150 2.81 1.79 14.99
CA GLY A 150 2.47 0.38 14.87
C GLY A 150 2.96 -0.51 16.02
N ARG A 151 3.67 0.06 17.01
CA ARG A 151 4.20 -0.69 18.15
C ARG A 151 3.08 -1.42 18.88
N ASN A 152 3.26 -2.72 19.12
CA ASN A 152 2.27 -3.62 19.72
C ASN A 152 0.95 -3.78 18.92
N LEU A 153 0.83 -3.16 17.75
CA LEU A 153 -0.36 -3.22 16.90
C LEU A 153 -0.12 -4.07 15.66
N ILE A 154 0.99 -3.81 14.98
CA ILE A 154 1.38 -4.49 13.74
C ILE A 154 2.28 -5.67 14.07
N ILE A 155 1.99 -6.81 13.46
CA ILE A 155 2.76 -8.06 13.59
C ILE A 155 2.93 -8.65 12.20
N SER A 156 4.13 -9.10 11.84
CA SER A 156 4.40 -9.76 10.56
C SER A 156 5.02 -11.14 10.69
N ASP A 157 4.60 -12.07 9.81
CA ASP A 157 5.16 -13.43 9.73
C ASP A 157 6.28 -13.60 8.68
N TYR A 158 6.68 -12.52 8.02
CA TYR A 158 7.70 -12.53 6.97
C TYR A 158 8.41 -11.19 6.88
N LYS A 159 9.71 -11.22 6.53
CA LYS A 159 10.55 -10.02 6.52
C LYS A 159 10.45 -9.20 5.23
N LYS A 160 10.20 -9.87 4.09
CA LYS A 160 10.30 -9.23 2.77
C LYS A 160 9.18 -9.69 1.84
N TYR A 161 8.40 -8.73 1.35
CA TYR A 161 7.46 -8.95 0.26
C TYR A 161 8.19 -9.00 -1.09
N PHE A 162 9.02 -7.99 -1.35
CA PHE A 162 9.85 -7.94 -2.54
C PHE A 162 11.12 -8.75 -2.30
N LYS A 163 11.22 -9.90 -2.98
CA LYS A 163 12.28 -10.91 -2.76
C LYS A 163 13.53 -10.58 -3.57
N SER A 164 13.37 -10.04 -4.77
CA SER A 164 14.47 -9.65 -5.65
C SER A 164 14.09 -8.41 -6.45
N VAL A 165 15.03 -7.46 -6.54
CA VAL A 165 14.92 -6.26 -7.38
C VAL A 165 16.17 -6.16 -8.22
N ILE A 166 16.01 -6.25 -9.53
CA ILE A 166 17.11 -6.13 -10.49
C ILE A 166 16.89 -4.87 -11.30
N VAL A 167 17.84 -3.94 -11.24
CA VAL A 167 17.86 -2.73 -12.05
C VAL A 167 18.99 -2.87 -13.06
N ALA A 168 18.63 -2.96 -14.34
CA ALA A 168 19.59 -2.92 -15.45
C ALA A 168 19.59 -1.53 -16.05
N GLU A 169 20.74 -0.86 -16.01
CA GLU A 169 20.95 0.43 -16.66
C GLU A 169 21.57 0.25 -18.04
N VAL A 170 21.08 1.01 -19.02
CA VAL A 170 21.55 0.99 -20.40
C VAL A 170 22.06 2.39 -20.76
N PRO A 171 23.36 2.56 -21.04
CA PRO A 171 23.91 3.86 -21.41
C PRO A 171 23.43 4.28 -22.80
N MET A 172 23.04 5.55 -22.94
CA MET A 172 22.59 6.12 -24.22
C MET A 172 23.72 6.79 -24.99
N SER A 173 23.58 6.88 -26.32
CA SER A 173 24.56 7.60 -27.15
C SER A 173 24.58 9.09 -26.81
N LYS A 174 25.70 9.75 -27.10
CA LYS A 174 25.85 11.20 -26.89
C LYS A 174 24.76 12.03 -27.57
N GLU A 175 24.41 11.66 -28.80
CA GLU A 175 23.31 12.25 -29.56
C GLU A 175 21.97 12.18 -28.81
N VAL A 176 21.64 11.03 -28.22
CA VAL A 176 20.40 10.89 -27.44
C VAL A 176 20.41 11.74 -26.17
N HIS A 177 21.58 11.92 -25.54
CA HIS A 177 21.75 12.82 -24.40
C HIS A 177 21.58 14.29 -24.78
N GLU A 178 22.07 14.70 -25.95
CA GLU A 178 21.91 16.06 -26.47
C GLU A 178 20.45 16.35 -26.84
N ASP A 179 19.81 15.45 -27.59
CA ASP A 179 18.38 15.50 -27.90
C ASP A 179 17.53 15.54 -26.62
N TYR A 180 17.92 14.78 -25.58
CA TYR A 180 17.20 14.75 -24.31
C TYR A 180 17.26 16.10 -23.58
N LYS A 181 18.38 16.84 -23.67
CA LYS A 181 18.50 18.17 -23.06
C LYS A 181 17.54 19.16 -23.71
N GLN A 182 17.51 19.20 -25.04
CA GLN A 182 16.55 20.03 -25.79
C GLN A 182 15.12 19.63 -25.44
N LYS A 183 14.85 18.31 -25.41
CA LYS A 183 13.52 17.82 -25.09
C LYS A 183 13.09 18.18 -23.66
N LYS A 184 14.03 18.19 -22.72
CA LYS A 184 13.80 18.64 -21.35
C LYS A 184 13.32 20.08 -21.32
N GLU A 185 14.03 20.99 -21.98
CA GLU A 185 13.63 22.41 -22.05
C GLU A 185 12.22 22.54 -22.62
N GLU A 186 11.92 21.92 -23.76
CA GLU A 186 10.58 21.94 -24.35
C GLU A 186 9.48 21.42 -23.41
N CYS A 187 9.75 20.32 -22.69
CA CYS A 187 8.77 19.73 -21.79
C CYS A 187 8.52 20.65 -20.58
N PHE A 188 9.54 21.34 -20.08
CA PHE A 188 9.40 22.31 -18.98
C PHE A 188 8.67 23.58 -19.43
N ASP A 189 8.98 24.11 -20.62
CA ASP A 189 8.34 25.32 -21.15
C ASP A 189 6.84 25.12 -21.42
N LYS A 190 6.45 23.93 -21.91
CA LYS A 190 5.06 23.60 -22.25
C LYS A 190 4.31 22.93 -21.09
N GLY A 191 5.03 22.49 -20.06
CA GLY A 191 4.50 21.66 -18.99
C GLY A 191 3.69 22.46 -17.98
N THR A 192 2.40 22.14 -17.84
CA THR A 192 1.54 22.75 -16.80
C THR A 192 1.64 22.07 -15.43
N SER A 193 2.38 20.96 -15.31
CA SER A 193 2.55 20.21 -14.06
C SER A 193 3.77 19.30 -14.09
N ILE A 194 4.28 18.91 -12.92
CA ILE A 194 5.37 17.91 -12.80
C ILE A 194 4.99 16.61 -13.50
N SER A 195 3.73 16.17 -13.38
CA SER A 195 3.25 14.94 -14.02
C SER A 195 3.28 15.00 -15.55
N SER A 196 2.95 16.15 -16.15
CA SER A 196 3.01 16.30 -17.61
C SER A 196 4.46 16.36 -18.11
N ILE A 197 5.36 16.98 -17.37
CA ILE A 197 6.80 17.02 -17.66
C ILE A 197 7.39 15.59 -17.63
N ILE A 198 7.15 14.84 -16.55
CA ILE A 198 7.63 13.46 -16.40
C ILE A 198 7.08 12.58 -17.53
N LYS A 199 5.80 12.71 -17.88
CA LYS A 199 5.18 11.95 -18.97
C LYS A 199 5.83 12.28 -20.32
N CYS A 200 6.04 13.56 -20.60
CA CYS A 200 6.71 14.04 -21.82
C CYS A 200 8.10 13.42 -21.97
N LEU A 201 8.92 13.50 -20.92
CA LEU A 201 10.28 12.94 -20.92
C LEU A 201 10.28 11.42 -20.97
N SER A 202 9.44 10.76 -20.17
CA SER A 202 9.35 9.30 -20.17
C SER A 202 8.93 8.75 -21.54
N ASN A 203 8.03 9.44 -22.25
CA ASN A 203 7.63 9.05 -23.61
C ASN A 203 8.78 9.20 -24.60
N TYR A 204 9.54 10.29 -24.51
CA TYR A 204 10.73 10.49 -25.33
C TYR A 204 11.74 9.35 -25.12
N VAL A 205 12.06 9.00 -23.87
CA VAL A 205 12.99 7.90 -23.57
C VAL A 205 12.45 6.57 -24.08
N GLN A 206 11.15 6.29 -23.90
CA GLN A 206 10.53 5.06 -24.40
C GLN A 206 10.63 4.94 -25.93
N ASN A 207 10.54 6.04 -26.66
CA ASN A 207 10.69 6.06 -28.12
C ASN A 207 12.15 5.78 -28.55
N LYS A 208 13.12 6.37 -27.84
CA LYS A 208 14.55 6.15 -28.14
C LYS A 208 15.04 4.76 -27.70
N TYR A 209 14.45 4.18 -26.65
CA TYR A 209 14.77 2.83 -26.18
C TYR A 209 13.51 2.01 -25.88
N PRO A 210 12.89 1.36 -26.89
CA PRO A 210 11.63 0.61 -26.72
C PRO A 210 11.71 -0.58 -25.76
N LYS A 211 12.92 -1.09 -25.49
CA LYS A 211 13.16 -2.16 -24.50
C LYS A 211 13.12 -1.65 -23.04
N ARG A 212 13.02 -0.34 -22.83
CA ARG A 212 12.80 0.27 -21.52
C ARG A 212 11.58 -0.35 -20.85
N LYS A 213 11.75 -0.71 -19.58
CA LYS A 213 10.71 -1.34 -18.77
C LYS A 213 10.77 -0.83 -17.34
N ILE A 214 9.97 0.20 -17.06
CA ILE A 214 9.78 0.75 -15.71
C ILE A 214 8.32 0.51 -15.32
N PRO A 215 8.04 -0.33 -14.30
CA PRO A 215 6.68 -0.58 -13.84
C PRO A 215 6.07 0.68 -13.20
N SER A 216 4.74 0.82 -13.24
CA SER A 216 4.06 1.86 -12.47
C SER A 216 4.09 1.56 -10.97
N LYS A 217 3.93 2.59 -10.13
CA LYS A 217 3.86 2.50 -8.66
C LYS A 217 2.84 1.46 -8.16
N ALA A 218 1.73 1.28 -8.86
CA ALA A 218 0.75 0.26 -8.50
C ALA A 218 1.18 -1.15 -8.94
N SER A 219 1.79 -1.27 -10.12
CA SER A 219 2.10 -2.56 -10.73
C SER A 219 3.26 -3.30 -10.05
N ILE A 220 4.15 -2.61 -9.32
CA ILE A 220 5.22 -3.29 -8.56
C ILE A 220 4.63 -4.31 -7.57
N PHE A 221 3.49 -4.01 -6.96
CA PHE A 221 2.84 -4.90 -5.99
C PHE A 221 2.13 -6.12 -6.62
N ASN A 222 2.26 -6.34 -7.93
CA ASN A 222 1.74 -7.54 -8.58
C ASN A 222 2.79 -8.66 -8.66
N ASN A 223 4.07 -8.35 -8.45
CA ASN A 223 5.16 -9.31 -8.52
C ASN A 223 6.10 -9.14 -7.34
N ARG A 224 6.57 -10.25 -6.77
CA ARG A 224 7.57 -10.23 -5.70
C ARG A 224 9.00 -10.08 -6.23
N ASN A 225 9.22 -10.38 -7.51
CA ASN A 225 10.48 -10.22 -8.20
C ASN A 225 10.33 -9.11 -9.24
N ILE A 226 11.05 -8.02 -9.03
CA ILE A 226 10.95 -6.83 -9.87
C ILE A 226 12.18 -6.76 -10.77
N ARG A 227 11.93 -6.63 -12.07
CA ARG A 227 12.97 -6.33 -13.05
C ARG A 227 12.68 -4.99 -13.71
N ILE A 228 13.61 -4.07 -13.56
CA ILE A 228 13.58 -2.73 -14.14
C ILE A 228 14.67 -2.65 -15.20
N VAL A 229 14.31 -2.18 -16.38
CA VAL A 229 15.27 -1.82 -17.43
C VAL A 229 15.12 -0.33 -17.67
N LYS A 230 16.17 0.42 -17.33
CA LYS A 230 16.18 1.89 -17.37
C LYS A 230 17.34 2.39 -18.24
N THR A 231 17.24 3.61 -18.73
CA THR A 231 18.40 4.30 -19.33
C THR A 231 19.18 5.07 -18.26
N ASP A 232 20.32 5.63 -18.66
CA ASP A 232 21.13 6.59 -17.89
C ASP A 232 20.57 8.03 -17.91
N LEU A 233 19.38 8.25 -18.47
CA LEU A 233 18.73 9.55 -18.53
C LEU A 233 18.00 9.88 -17.22
N LYS A 234 17.98 11.17 -16.84
CA LYS A 234 17.55 11.60 -15.50
C LYS A 234 16.09 11.36 -15.15
N VAL A 235 15.17 11.31 -16.12
CA VAL A 235 13.78 10.94 -15.84
C VAL A 235 13.66 9.50 -15.34
N ASP A 236 14.52 8.61 -15.85
CA ASP A 236 14.56 7.21 -15.43
C ASP A 236 15.16 7.06 -14.03
N ASP A 237 16.22 7.80 -13.71
CA ASP A 237 16.77 7.88 -12.35
C ASP A 237 15.68 8.27 -11.34
N PHE A 238 14.92 9.33 -11.64
CA PHE A 238 13.83 9.81 -10.80
C PHE A 238 12.75 8.73 -10.60
N LEU A 239 12.24 8.16 -11.70
CA LEU A 239 11.17 7.17 -11.64
C LEU A 239 11.59 5.90 -10.90
N VAL A 240 12.83 5.43 -11.11
CA VAL A 240 13.35 4.24 -10.44
C VAL A 240 13.57 4.50 -8.96
N SER A 241 14.11 5.67 -8.59
CA SER A 241 14.30 6.03 -7.17
C SER A 241 12.98 6.00 -6.41
N GLU A 242 11.92 6.60 -6.97
CA GLU A 242 10.58 6.57 -6.35
C GLU A 242 10.02 5.15 -6.12
N LEU A 243 10.38 4.20 -6.99
CA LEU A 243 9.96 2.79 -6.85
C LEU A 243 10.81 2.07 -5.81
N LEU A 244 12.12 2.28 -5.82
CA LEU A 244 13.05 1.70 -4.87
C LEU A 244 12.73 2.16 -3.45
N ASP A 245 12.42 3.44 -3.25
CA ASP A 245 12.01 3.97 -1.94
C ASP A 245 10.77 3.26 -1.41
N ARG A 246 9.77 3.00 -2.26
CA ARG A 246 8.55 2.27 -1.89
C ARG A 246 8.83 0.80 -1.58
N ILE A 247 9.67 0.14 -2.38
CA ILE A 247 10.07 -1.24 -2.15
C ILE A 247 10.81 -1.38 -0.81
N ASN A 248 11.79 -0.50 -0.58
CA ASN A 248 12.59 -0.47 0.63
C ASN A 248 11.72 -0.18 1.84
N LEU A 249 10.86 0.85 1.79
CA LEU A 249 9.93 1.15 2.88
C LEU A 249 9.02 -0.05 3.20
N THR A 250 8.46 -0.70 2.19
CA THR A 250 7.59 -1.88 2.38
C THR A 250 8.32 -3.01 3.10
N ASN A 251 9.52 -3.39 2.62
CA ASN A 251 10.31 -4.46 3.22
C ASN A 251 10.80 -4.08 4.63
N ASN A 252 11.22 -2.83 4.84
CA ASN A 252 11.70 -2.37 6.14
C ASN A 252 10.58 -2.36 7.19
N ILE A 253 9.34 -2.02 6.82
CA ILE A 253 8.19 -2.13 7.72
C ILE A 253 7.96 -3.60 8.11
N LEU A 254 7.95 -4.51 7.13
CA LEU A 254 7.75 -5.94 7.37
C LEU A 254 8.83 -6.52 8.29
N GLU A 255 10.08 -6.18 8.03
CA GLU A 255 11.21 -6.61 8.84
C GLU A 255 11.14 -6.05 10.27
N ALA A 256 10.75 -4.78 10.45
CA ALA A 256 10.64 -4.16 11.76
C ALA A 256 9.56 -4.79 12.66
N PHE A 257 8.50 -5.35 12.06
CA PHE A 257 7.41 -6.01 12.79
C PHE A 257 7.46 -7.55 12.73
N TYR A 258 8.56 -8.13 12.26
CA TYR A 258 8.70 -9.56 12.13
C TYR A 258 8.81 -10.27 13.49
N VAL A 259 7.95 -11.25 13.74
CA VAL A 259 7.96 -12.05 14.98
C VAL A 259 8.13 -13.55 14.75
N GLY A 260 8.32 -13.97 13.51
CA GLY A 260 8.30 -15.39 13.15
C GLY A 260 6.91 -15.88 12.75
N ARG A 261 6.71 -17.19 12.74
CA ARG A 261 5.52 -17.81 12.16
C ARG A 261 4.28 -17.55 13.02
N ILE A 262 3.22 -17.09 12.38
CA ILE A 262 1.88 -16.96 12.98
C ILE A 262 1.02 -18.14 12.48
N GLN A 263 0.36 -18.84 13.40
CA GLN A 263 -0.49 -20.00 13.08
C GLN A 263 -1.97 -19.75 13.40
N GLU A 264 -2.25 -18.84 14.33
CA GLU A 264 -3.58 -18.60 14.88
C GLU A 264 -3.76 -17.12 15.21
N ILE A 265 -4.97 -16.60 14.99
CA ILE A 265 -5.42 -15.25 15.35
C ILE A 265 -6.84 -15.28 15.91
#